data_AF-A0A392VUC1-F1
#
_entry.id   AF-A0A392VUC1-F1
#
_cell.length_a   1.000
_cell.length_b   1.000
_cell.length_c   1.000
_cell.angle_alpha   90.00
_cell.angle_beta   90.00
_cell.angle_gamma   90.00
#
_symmetry.space_group_name_H-M   'P 1'
#
loop_
_entity.id
_entity.type
_entity.pdbx_description
1 polymer ?
#
loop_
_entity_poly.entity_id
_entity_poly.type
_entity_poly.pdbx_seq_one_letter_code
_entity_poly.pdbx_strand_id
1 'polypeptide(L)' 'MWECSLIKGDGQEAREGHNVAVVMQRLFIFGGYGKSANNNNE' A
#
# COMPACT_ATOMS: atom_id res chain seq x y z
N MET A 1 -2.44 22.26 -1.00
CA MET A 1 -2.67 21.74 0.36
C MET A 1 -2.62 20.22 0.27
N TRP A 2 -1.84 19.56 1.12
CA TRP A 2 -1.80 18.10 1.23
C TRP A 2 -2.63 17.69 2.45
N GLU A 3 -3.35 16.58 2.34
CA GLU A 3 -4.20 16.04 3.40
C GLU A 3 -3.99 14.52 3.51
N CYS A 4 -3.94 14.03 4.74
CA CYS A 4 -3.69 12.62 5.05
C CYS A 4 -4.94 12.04 5.71
N SER A 5 -5.66 11.17 5.00
CA SER A 5 -6.89 10.55 5.52
C SER A 5 -6.59 9.38 6.46
N LEU A 6 -7.38 9.23 7.53
CA LEU A 6 -7.31 8.06 8.39
C LEU A 6 -7.85 6.82 7.66
N ILE A 7 -7.02 5.78 7.61
CA ILE A 7 -7.38 4.46 7.09
C ILE A 7 -8.00 3.66 8.24
N LYS A 8 -9.03 2.85 7.96
CA LYS A 8 -9.66 1.96 8.95
C LYS A 8 -9.34 0.50 8.61
N GLY A 9 -8.95 -0.28 9.61
CA GLY A 9 -8.55 -1.69 9.47
C GLY A 9 -7.04 -1.90 9.55
N ASP A 10 -6.58 -3.15 9.45
CA ASP A 10 -5.16 -3.46 9.28
C ASP A 10 -4.73 -2.99 7.88
N GLY A 11 -3.85 -1.97 7.84
CA GLY A 11 -3.33 -1.41 6.60
C GLY A 11 -2.49 -2.43 5.83
N GLN A 12 -2.42 -2.27 4.51
CA GLN A 12 -1.48 -3.06 3.70
C GLN A 12 -0.05 -2.79 4.15
N GLU A 13 0.81 -3.80 4.04
CA GLU A 13 2.24 -3.63 4.27
C GLU A 13 2.82 -2.49 3.43
N ALA A 14 3.82 -1.80 4.00
CA ALA A 14 4.58 -0.78 3.31
C ALA A 14 5.14 -1.34 1.99
N ARG A 15 4.83 -0.65 0.89
CA ARG A 15 5.17 -1.09 -0.48
C ARG A 15 5.56 0.09 -1.36
N GLU A 16 6.51 -0.14 -2.26
CA GLU A 16 6.98 0.85 -3.24
C GLU A 16 6.59 0.47 -4.67
N GLY A 17 6.56 1.46 -5.57
CA GLY A 17 6.21 1.24 -6.98
C GLY A 17 4.77 0.76 -7.22
N HIS A 18 3.86 0.98 -6.27
CA HIS A 18 2.45 0.62 -6.40
C HIS A 18 1.71 1.65 -7.27
N ASN A 19 0.65 1.20 -7.93
CA ASN A 19 -0.22 2.07 -8.72
C ASN A 19 -1.54 2.30 -7.99
N VAL A 20 -2.15 3.45 -8.28
CA VAL A 20 -3.40 3.87 -7.67
C VAL A 20 -4.37 4.33 -8.74
N ALA A 21 -5.60 3.81 -8.70
CA ALA A 21 -6.67 4.23 -9.58
C ALA A 21 -7.93 4.57 -8.78
N VAL A 22 -8.58 5.68 -9.13
CA VAL A 22 -9.90 6.02 -8.60
C VAL A 22 -10.94 5.50 -9.59
N VAL A 23 -11.83 4.65 -9.13
CA VAL A 23 -13.01 4.22 -9.90
C VAL A 23 -14.25 4.67 -9.15
N MET A 24 -14.97 5.63 -9.73
CA MET A 24 -16.10 6.32 -9.11
C MET A 24 -15.68 6.98 -7.77
N GLN A 25 -16.14 6.44 -6.64
CA GLN A 25 -15.90 6.97 -5.29
C GLN A 25 -15.02 6.02 -4.47
N ARG A 26 -14.25 5.15 -5.13
CA ARG A 26 -13.40 4.15 -4.48
C ARG A 26 -11.97 4.25 -5.01
N LEU A 27 -11.02 4.27 -4.08
CA LEU A 27 -9.59 4.25 -4.36
C LEU A 27 -9.11 2.79 -4.38
N PHE A 28 -8.45 2.39 -5.46
CA PHE A 28 -7.88 1.06 -5.63
C PHE A 28 -6.36 1.18 -5.68
N ILE A 29 -5.68 0.45 -4.79
CA ILE A 29 -4.23 0.38 -4.71
C ILE A 29 -3.82 -1.03 -5.10
N PHE A 30 -2.94 -1.18 -6.10
CA PHE A 30 -2.52 -2.49 -6.60
C PHE A 30 -1.07 -2.51 -7.03
N GLY A 31 -0.50 -3.72 -7.03
CA GLY A 31 0.91 -3.97 -7.34
C GLY A 31 1.85 -3.45 -6.24
N GLY A 32 3.02 -3.02 -6.69
CA GLY A 32 4.15 -2.66 -5.84
C GLY A 32 4.88 -3.86 -5.25
N TYR A 33 6.07 -3.60 -4.74
CA TYR A 33 6.90 -4.58 -4.06
C TYR A 33 6.99 -4.21 -2.57
N GLY A 34 6.74 -5.20 -1.71
CA GLY A 34 6.82 -5.06 -0.25
C GLY A 34 8.22 -5.37 0.27
N LYS A 35 8.40 -5.36 1.59
CA LYS A 35 9.67 -5.74 2.20
C LYS A 35 10.02 -7.17 1.78
N SER A 36 11.19 -7.37 1.17
CA SER A 36 11.74 -8.71 0.90
C SER A 36 11.73 -9.48 2.22
N ALA A 37 11.17 -10.69 2.22
CA ALA A 37 11.26 -11.58 3.37
C ALA A 37 12.76 -11.70 3.71
N ASN A 38 13.13 -11.21 4.90
CA ASN A 38 14.47 -11.43 5.41
C ASN A 38 14.51 -12.91 5.80
N ASN A 39 14.80 -13.77 4.83
CA ASN A 39 15.03 -15.18 5.05
C ASN A 39 16.42 -15.33 5.70
N ASN A 40 16.58 -14.82 6.92
CA ASN A 40 17.69 -15.18 7.79
C ASN A 40 17.37 -16.56 8.35
N ASN A 41 17.57 -17.57 7.52
CA ASN A 41 17.68 -18.95 7.96
C ASN A 41 19.18 -19.21 8.20
N GLU A 42 19.70 -18.72 9.32
CA GLU A 42 20.98 -19.13 9.92
C GLU A 42 20.76 -19.50 11.38
#